data_AF-A0A3C0TSH1-F1
#
_entry.id   AF-A0A3C0TSH1-F1
#
_cell.length_a   1.000
_cell.length_b   1.000
_cell.length_c   1.000
_cell.angle_alpha   90.00
_cell.angle_beta   90.00
_cell.angle_gamma   90.00
#
_symmetry.space_group_name_H-M   'P 1'
#
loop_
_entity.id
_entity.type
_entity.pdbx_description
1 polymer ?
#
loop_
_entity_poly.entity_id
_entity_poly.type
_entity_poly.pdbx_seq_one_letter_code
_entity_poly.pdbx_strand_id
1 'polypeptide(L)'
;TDFWSREAASTAGTPTAFTVEGENFVFAPIGSGTGKLLYYKKFDALSDDADTNWLLTNHPGAYLFGTLYEAFNYAEGGQQEGESYLARFASIINALNAADNSDRYSGAILQMRTGAAP
;
A
#
# COMPACT_ATOMS: atom_id res chain seq x y z
N THR A 1 -12.63 26.75 3.43
CA THR A 1 -13.92 26.11 3.10
C THR A 1 -14.37 26.36 1.66
N ASP A 2 -13.46 26.79 0.76
CA ASP A 2 -13.75 27.23 -0.62
C ASP A 2 -14.02 26.09 -1.64
N PHE A 3 -13.67 24.84 -1.30
CA PHE A 3 -13.83 23.69 -2.20
C PHE A 3 -15.30 23.44 -2.56
N TRP A 4 -16.19 23.43 -1.57
CA TRP A 4 -17.62 23.20 -1.77
C TRP A 4 -18.31 24.33 -2.55
N SER A 5 -17.86 25.58 -2.40
CA SER A 5 -18.45 26.72 -3.13
C SER A 5 -18.07 26.78 -4.61
N ARG A 6 -16.93 26.18 -4.99
CA ARG A 6 -16.43 26.23 -6.37
C ARG A 6 -16.64 24.94 -7.15
N GLU A 7 -16.43 23.79 -6.52
CA GLU A 7 -16.34 22.51 -7.23
C GLU A 7 -17.58 21.64 -7.00
N ALA A 8 -18.27 21.79 -5.86
CA ALA A 8 -19.55 21.12 -5.60
C ALA A 8 -20.73 21.86 -6.23
N ALA A 9 -20.68 22.05 -7.56
CA ALA A 9 -21.86 22.49 -8.30
C ALA A 9 -22.93 21.37 -8.27
N SER A 10 -24.22 21.74 -8.18
CA SER A 10 -25.37 20.82 -8.18
C SER A 10 -25.55 19.98 -9.47
N THR A 11 -24.60 20.07 -10.41
CA THR A 11 -24.61 19.37 -11.69
C THR A 11 -23.66 18.19 -11.63
N ALA A 12 -24.18 16.99 -11.86
CA ALA A 12 -23.36 15.79 -11.96
C ALA A 12 -22.42 15.85 -13.18
N GLY A 13 -21.20 15.36 -13.03
CA GLY A 13 -20.18 15.36 -14.08
C GLY A 13 -18.97 14.50 -13.71
N THR A 14 -18.05 14.30 -14.65
CA THR A 14 -16.81 13.56 -14.36
C THR A 14 -15.98 14.33 -13.31
N PRO A 15 -15.58 13.70 -12.19
CA PRO A 15 -14.78 14.39 -11.18
C PRO A 15 -13.44 14.89 -11.75
N THR A 16 -13.14 16.17 -11.54
CA THR A 16 -11.91 16.83 -12.01
C THR A 16 -11.05 17.35 -10.88
N ALA A 17 -11.62 17.48 -9.68
CA ALA A 17 -10.93 17.93 -8.48
C ALA A 17 -11.19 16.98 -7.31
N PHE A 18 -10.25 16.95 -6.36
CA PHE A 18 -10.40 16.25 -5.09
C PHE A 18 -9.84 17.07 -3.94
N THR A 19 -10.34 16.82 -2.74
CA THR A 19 -9.78 17.29 -1.47
C THR A 19 -9.83 16.16 -0.44
N VAL A 20 -9.09 16.32 0.66
CA VAL A 20 -9.09 15.38 1.78
C VAL A 20 -9.67 16.10 2.99
N GLU A 21 -10.79 15.59 3.51
CA GLU A 21 -11.47 16.12 4.69
C GLU A 21 -11.53 15.03 5.77
N GLY A 22 -10.66 15.14 6.77
CA GLY A 22 -10.45 14.09 7.76
C GLY A 22 -9.92 12.81 7.11
N GLU A 23 -10.66 11.72 7.26
CA GLU A 23 -10.34 10.41 6.67
C GLU A 23 -11.00 10.17 5.31
N ASN A 24 -11.76 11.16 4.79
CA ASN A 24 -12.53 11.02 3.56
C ASN A 24 -11.88 11.74 2.39
N PHE A 25 -11.86 11.08 1.23
CA PHE A 25 -11.59 11.72 -0.05
C PHE A 25 -12.90 12.28 -0.61
N VAL A 26 -12.93 13.57 -0.87
CA VAL A 26 -14.08 14.25 -1.46
C VAL A 26 -13.73 14.60 -2.90
N PHE A 27 -14.58 14.17 -3.83
CA PHE A 27 -14.41 14.39 -5.27
C PHE A 27 -15.51 15.32 -5.79
N ALA A 28 -15.16 16.17 -6.75
CA ALA A 28 -16.10 17.12 -7.32
C ALA A 28 -15.83 17.35 -8.82
N PRO A 29 -16.87 17.62 -9.64
CA PRO A 29 -18.30 17.50 -9.32
C PRO A 29 -18.73 16.05 -9.04
N ILE A 30 -19.95 15.85 -8.52
CA ILE A 30 -20.45 14.49 -8.20
C ILE A 30 -20.60 13.64 -9.46
N GLY A 31 -20.00 12.46 -9.47
CA GLY A 31 -20.06 11.56 -10.61
C GLY A 31 -19.21 10.32 -10.43
N SER A 32 -18.97 9.60 -11.51
CA SER A 32 -18.17 8.37 -11.53
C SER A 32 -16.92 8.52 -12.39
N GLY A 33 -15.85 7.84 -12.00
CA GLY A 33 -14.58 7.80 -12.70
C GLY A 33 -13.58 6.90 -11.98
N THR A 34 -12.46 6.62 -12.63
CA THR A 34 -11.37 5.81 -12.05
C THR A 34 -10.21 6.71 -11.66
N GLY A 35 -9.94 6.83 -10.36
CA GLY A 35 -8.72 7.43 -9.83
C GLY A 35 -7.64 6.39 -9.62
N LYS A 36 -6.37 6.79 -9.77
CA LYS A 36 -5.23 6.01 -9.28
C LYS A 36 -4.63 6.74 -8.09
N LEU A 37 -4.53 6.05 -6.95
CA LEU A 37 -3.92 6.57 -5.75
C LEU A 37 -2.67 5.74 -5.44
N LEU A 38 -1.53 6.41 -5.30
CA LEU A 38 -0.33 5.82 -4.73
C LEU A 38 -0.35 6.09 -3.23
N TYR A 39 -0.44 5.03 -2.43
CA TYR A 39 -0.51 5.15 -0.97
C TYR A 39 0.16 3.95 -0.30
N TYR A 40 0.57 4.17 0.95
CA TYR A 40 1.04 3.08 1.81
C TYR A 40 -0.18 2.35 2.38
N LYS A 41 -0.38 1.09 1.99
CA LYS A 41 -1.37 0.20 2.60
C LYS A 41 -0.65 -0.76 3.55
N LYS A 42 -1.13 -0.87 4.79
CA LYS A 42 -0.73 -1.97 5.68
C LYS A 42 -1.28 -3.29 5.13
N PHE A 43 -0.51 -4.37 5.20
CA PHE A 43 -1.03 -5.69 4.83
C PHE A 43 -2.20 -6.08 5.74
N ASP A 44 -3.20 -6.70 5.13
CA ASP A 44 -4.32 -7.28 5.85
C ASP A 44 -3.79 -8.41 6.77
N ALA A 45 -4.31 -8.49 7.99
CA ALA A 45 -3.92 -9.52 8.95
C ALA A 45 -4.31 -10.91 8.44
N LEU A 46 -3.66 -11.96 8.94
CA LEU A 46 -4.13 -13.33 8.76
C LEU A 46 -5.31 -13.55 9.73
N SER A 47 -6.42 -14.08 9.24
CA SER A 47 -7.53 -14.60 10.06
C SER A 47 -7.85 -16.06 9.74
N ASP A 48 -8.65 -16.66 10.62
CA ASP A 48 -8.89 -18.10 10.67
C ASP A 48 -9.83 -18.63 9.57
N ASP A 49 -10.53 -17.78 8.81
CA ASP A 49 -11.65 -18.19 7.93
C ASP A 49 -11.40 -17.94 6.42
N ALA A 50 -10.15 -18.11 5.98
CA ALA A 50 -9.68 -18.00 4.57
C ALA A 50 -9.13 -16.64 4.10
N ASP A 51 -8.30 -15.99 4.91
CA ASP A 51 -7.64 -14.75 4.45
C ASP A 51 -6.47 -15.02 3.50
N THR A 52 -6.71 -14.71 2.23
CA THR A 52 -5.64 -14.51 1.24
C THR A 52 -5.23 -13.05 1.29
N ASN A 53 -4.06 -12.74 1.86
CA ASN A 53 -3.50 -11.40 1.79
C ASN A 53 -2.54 -11.25 0.59
N TRP A 54 -2.24 -10.01 0.20
CA TRP A 54 -1.39 -9.73 -0.96
C TRP A 54 -0.02 -10.41 -0.87
N LEU A 55 0.56 -10.45 0.34
CA LEU A 55 1.87 -11.05 0.56
C LEU A 55 1.83 -12.57 0.40
N LEU A 56 0.77 -13.23 0.86
CA LEU A 56 0.56 -14.67 0.70
C LEU A 56 0.38 -15.05 -0.78
N THR A 57 -0.33 -14.24 -1.56
CA THR A 57 -0.53 -14.47 -3.01
C THR A 57 0.72 -14.25 -3.83
N ASN A 58 1.42 -13.13 -3.60
CA ASN A 58 2.50 -12.69 -4.51
C ASN A 58 3.89 -13.11 -4.02
N HIS A 59 4.09 -13.22 -2.71
CA HIS A 59 5.38 -13.53 -2.10
C HIS A 59 5.25 -14.52 -0.92
N PRO A 60 4.70 -15.74 -1.15
CA PRO A 60 4.47 -16.72 -0.08
C PRO A 60 5.77 -17.12 0.66
N GLY A 61 6.91 -17.01 -0.01
CA GLY A 61 8.23 -17.25 0.56
C GLY A 61 8.56 -16.35 1.76
N ALA A 62 7.99 -15.14 1.84
CA ALA A 62 8.18 -14.26 2.99
C ALA A 62 7.61 -14.89 4.27
N TYR A 63 6.39 -15.43 4.21
CA TYR A 63 5.80 -16.15 5.32
C TYR A 63 6.57 -17.45 5.60
N LEU A 64 6.87 -18.24 4.57
CA LEU A 64 7.54 -19.53 4.75
C LEU A 64 8.92 -19.42 5.42
N PHE A 65 9.78 -18.52 4.93
CA PHE A 65 11.14 -18.44 5.48
C PHE A 65 11.19 -17.72 6.83
N GLY A 66 10.29 -16.77 7.08
CA GLY A 66 10.14 -16.16 8.39
C GLY A 66 9.67 -17.18 9.44
N THR A 67 8.65 -17.98 9.12
CA THR A 67 8.13 -19.00 10.04
C THR A 67 9.13 -20.12 10.29
N LEU A 68 9.89 -20.55 9.27
CA LEU A 68 10.96 -21.53 9.44
C LEU A 68 12.06 -21.01 10.35
N TYR A 69 12.51 -19.76 10.16
CA TYR A 69 13.51 -19.16 11.06
C TYR A 69 13.04 -19.15 12.52
N GLU A 70 11.81 -18.71 12.78
CA GLU A 70 11.23 -18.72 14.13
C GLU A 70 11.10 -20.15 14.69
N ALA A 71 10.73 -21.13 13.86
CA ALA A 71 10.61 -22.53 14.28
C ALA A 71 11.97 -23.14 14.66
N PHE A 72 13.03 -22.86 13.90
CA PHE A 72 14.39 -23.33 14.22
C PHE A 72 14.96 -22.65 15.46
N ASN A 73 14.69 -21.36 15.65
CA ASN A 73 15.03 -20.65 16.88
C ASN A 73 14.32 -21.26 18.09
N TYR A 74 13.02 -21.57 17.96
CA TYR A 74 12.25 -22.19 19.02
C TYR A 74 12.71 -23.61 19.35
N ALA A 75 13.09 -24.39 18.35
CA ALA A 75 13.54 -25.77 18.53
C ALA A 75 14.94 -25.91 19.14
N GLU A 76 15.66 -24.79 19.37
CA GLU A 76 17.03 -24.71 19.92
C GLU A 76 18.08 -25.55 19.16
N GLY A 77 17.74 -26.10 18.00
CA GLY A 77 18.57 -26.97 17.17
C GLY A 77 18.53 -26.53 15.71
N GLY A 78 19.61 -26.77 14.97
CA GLY A 78 19.71 -26.36 13.56
C GLY A 78 19.81 -24.85 13.35
N GLN A 79 20.44 -24.13 14.30
CA GLN A 79 20.64 -22.68 14.20
C GLN A 79 21.34 -22.27 12.89
N GLN A 80 22.24 -23.11 12.39
CA GLN A 80 22.97 -22.85 11.15
C GLN A 80 22.03 -22.89 9.93
N GLU A 81 21.08 -23.82 9.90
CA GLU A 81 19.99 -23.87 8.92
C GLU A 81 19.02 -22.70 9.11
N GLY A 82 18.69 -22.35 10.35
CA GLY A 82 17.89 -21.17 10.71
C GLY A 82 18.42 -19.88 10.08
N GLU A 83 19.71 -19.61 10.23
CA GLU A 83 20.37 -18.44 9.62
C GLU A 83 20.24 -18.42 8.09
N SER A 84 20.26 -19.61 7.44
CA SER A 84 20.05 -19.70 5.99
C SER A 84 18.63 -19.28 5.58
N TYR A 85 17.62 -19.57 6.41
CA TYR A 85 16.24 -19.14 6.18
C TYR A 85 16.07 -17.65 6.45
N LEU A 86 16.73 -17.10 7.47
CA LEU A 86 16.76 -15.66 7.71
C LEU A 86 17.34 -14.90 6.51
N ALA A 87 18.43 -15.39 5.94
CA ALA A 87 19.02 -14.79 4.74
C ALA A 87 18.05 -14.81 3.54
N ARG A 88 17.31 -15.91 3.34
CA ARG A 88 16.27 -16.01 2.29
C ARG A 88 15.11 -15.05 2.55
N PHE A 89 14.64 -14.95 3.79
CA PHE A 89 13.63 -14.00 4.20
C PHE A 89 14.07 -12.56 3.90
N ALA A 90 15.25 -12.16 4.39
CA ALA A 90 15.79 -10.82 4.17
C ALA A 90 15.94 -10.47 2.68
N SER A 91 16.35 -11.44 1.85
CA SER A 91 16.43 -11.27 0.40
C SER A 91 15.06 -10.92 -0.22
N ILE A 92 13.99 -11.62 0.18
CA ILE A 92 12.63 -11.35 -0.31
C ILE A 92 12.16 -9.95 0.13
N ILE A 93 12.38 -9.59 1.40
CA ILE A 93 11.98 -8.28 1.92
C ILE A 93 12.74 -7.15 1.19
N ASN A 94 14.04 -7.32 0.94
CA ASN A 94 14.82 -6.34 0.19
C ASN A 94 14.34 -6.20 -1.26
N ALA A 95 14.01 -7.30 -1.94
CA ALA A 95 13.48 -7.26 -3.29
C ALA A 95 12.12 -6.54 -3.35
N LEU A 96 11.25 -6.81 -2.37
CA LEU A 96 9.96 -6.13 -2.22
C LEU A 96 10.12 -4.62 -2.02
N ASN A 97 10.99 -4.22 -1.10
CA ASN A 97 11.25 -2.81 -0.83
C ASN A 97 11.89 -2.11 -2.05
N ALA A 98 12.74 -2.78 -2.80
CA ALA A 98 13.33 -2.24 -4.02
C ALA A 98 12.28 -2.02 -5.13
N ALA A 99 11.35 -2.97 -5.30
CA ALA A 99 10.23 -2.85 -6.23
C ALA A 99 9.31 -1.67 -5.85
N ASP A 100 8.91 -1.59 -4.57
CA ASP A 100 8.09 -0.49 -4.04
C ASP A 100 8.76 0.88 -4.23
N ASN A 101 10.08 0.96 -3.97
CA ASN A 101 10.83 2.19 -4.15
C ASN A 101 10.92 2.58 -5.64
N SER A 102 11.13 1.62 -6.54
CA SER A 102 11.13 1.86 -7.99
C SER A 102 9.77 2.39 -8.49
N ASP A 103 8.67 1.81 -8.01
CA ASP A 103 7.32 2.22 -8.38
C ASP A 103 6.99 3.64 -7.92
N ARG A 104 7.49 4.06 -6.75
CA ARG A 104 7.37 5.45 -6.28
C ARG A 104 8.03 6.48 -7.18
N TYR A 105 9.20 6.17 -7.75
CA TYR A 105 9.94 7.11 -8.58
C TYR A 105 9.55 7.06 -10.07
N SER A 106 8.96 5.97 -10.53
CA SER A 106 8.59 5.77 -11.94
C SER A 106 7.29 6.49 -12.34
N GLY A 107 6.46 6.91 -11.38
CA GLY A 107 5.11 7.44 -11.59
C GLY A 107 4.94 8.95 -11.37
N ALA A 108 5.55 9.77 -12.23
CA ALA A 108 5.22 11.18 -12.51
C ALA A 108 5.33 12.24 -11.39
N ILE A 109 5.87 13.39 -11.80
CA ILE A 109 5.76 14.71 -11.17
C ILE A 109 4.34 14.97 -10.64
N LEU A 110 4.19 14.85 -9.32
CA LEU A 110 2.99 15.22 -8.59
C LEU A 110 2.78 16.74 -8.68
N GLN A 111 1.98 17.22 -9.63
CA GLN A 111 1.45 18.58 -9.52
C GLN A 111 0.33 18.59 -8.48
N MET A 112 0.72 18.69 -7.20
CA MET A 112 -0.18 19.15 -6.15
C MET A 112 -0.49 20.62 -6.44
N ARG A 113 -1.64 20.89 -7.07
CA ARG A 113 -2.16 22.26 -7.12
C ARG A 113 -2.82 22.55 -5.78
N THR A 114 -2.02 22.96 -4.80
CA THR A 114 -2.56 23.66 -3.64
C THR A 114 -3.22 24.92 -4.18
N GLY A 115 -4.53 25.07 -3.98
CA GLY A 115 -5.26 26.24 -4.44
C GLY A 115 -4.57 27.50 -3.94
N ALA A 116 -4.09 28.33 -4.86
CA ALA A 116 -3.65 29.67 -4.52
C ALA A 116 -4.87 30.43 -3.99
N ALA A 117 -4.79 30.89 -2.75
CA ALA A 117 -5.73 31.83 -2.13
C ALA A 117 -5.12 33.24 -2.20
N PRO A 118 -5.97 34.28 -2.10
CA PRO A 118 -6.26 35.32 -3.10
C PRO A 118 -5.12 36.29 -3.47
#